data_AF-A0A0F8XUN3-F1
#
_entry.id   AF-A0A0F8XUN3-F1
#
_cell.length_a   1.000
_cell.length_b   1.000
_cell.length_c   1.000
_cell.angle_alpha   90.00
_cell.angle_beta   90.00
_cell.angle_gamma   90.00
#
_symmetry.space_group_name_H-M   'P 1'
#
loop_
_entity.id
_entity.type
_entity.pdbx_description
1 polymer ?
#
loop_
_entity_poly.entity_id
_entity_poly.type
_entity_poly.pdbx_seq_one_letter_code
_entity_poly.pdbx_strand_id
1 'polypeptide(L)'
;MFLSTAKRKGDLEFLGKDKALEHKKVYNQYSLKLLDQFDVIIAGSLFMTYSLYLIIHFKLAEPGVPALYEYISMLTIPISLYLLMRYMYLISAESRIARNTEKAFIDIGMIIAAFLILAILFISFYFDIFIQFLNL
;
A
#
# COMPACT_ATOMS: atom_id res chain seq x y z
N MET A 1 4.25 -8.73 2.41
CA MET A 1 3.12 -9.69 2.52
C MET A 1 2.27 -9.72 1.26
N PHE A 2 1.80 -8.56 0.78
CA PHE A 2 0.99 -8.42 -0.44
C PHE A 2 1.48 -9.19 -1.68
N LEU A 3 2.76 -9.04 -2.06
CA LEU A 3 3.37 -9.80 -3.17
C LEU A 3 3.24 -11.32 -3.01
N SER A 4 3.39 -11.81 -1.78
CA SER A 4 3.32 -13.25 -1.48
C SER A 4 1.89 -13.78 -1.61
N THR A 5 0.89 -13.02 -1.17
CA THR A 5 -0.54 -13.40 -1.29
C THR A 5 -0.95 -13.36 -2.76
N ALA A 6 -0.61 -12.29 -3.46
CA ALA A 6 -0.90 -12.10 -4.88
C ALA A 6 -0.30 -13.20 -5.76
N LYS A 7 0.95 -13.61 -5.51
CA LYS A 7 1.58 -14.72 -6.23
C LYS A 7 0.85 -16.04 -6.01
N ARG A 8 0.49 -16.36 -4.75
CA ARG A 8 -0.25 -17.59 -4.44
C ARG A 8 -1.64 -17.60 -5.09
N LYS A 9 -2.31 -16.45 -5.10
CA LYS A 9 -3.60 -16.26 -5.75
C LYS A 9 -3.48 -16.49 -7.26
N GLY A 10 -2.52 -15.84 -7.92
CA GLY A 10 -2.27 -16.01 -9.36
C GLY A 10 -1.92 -17.44 -9.75
N ASP A 11 -1.12 -18.14 -8.94
CA ASP A 11 -0.79 -19.55 -9.17
C ASP A 11 -2.05 -20.46 -9.07
N LEU A 12 -2.91 -20.22 -8.07
CA LEU A 12 -4.16 -20.97 -7.85
C LEU A 12 -5.21 -20.71 -8.93
N GLU A 13 -5.33 -19.46 -9.41
CA GLU A 13 -6.22 -19.09 -10.51
C GLU A 13 -5.78 -19.70 -11.84
N PHE A 14 -4.46 -19.73 -12.10
CA PHE A 14 -3.91 -20.22 -13.37
C PHE A 14 -3.83 -21.74 -13.47
N LEU A 15 -3.29 -22.39 -12.44
CA LEU A 15 -3.06 -23.85 -12.44
C LEU A 15 -4.33 -24.62 -12.09
N GLY A 16 -5.28 -23.99 -11.39
CA GLY A 16 -6.35 -24.69 -10.71
C GLY A 16 -5.84 -25.41 -9.47
N LYS A 17 -6.76 -25.72 -8.55
CA LYS A 17 -6.42 -26.25 -7.22
C LYS A 17 -5.61 -27.56 -7.28
N ASP A 18 -6.01 -28.48 -8.15
CA ASP A 18 -5.42 -29.81 -8.23
C ASP A 18 -4.00 -29.80 -8.80
N LYS A 19 -3.74 -29.03 -9.87
CA LYS A 19 -2.38 -28.92 -10.42
C LYS A 19 -1.46 -28.07 -9.54
N ALA A 20 -1.98 -27.02 -8.90
CA ALA A 20 -1.18 -26.23 -7.96
C ALA A 20 -0.64 -27.10 -6.82
N LEU A 21 -1.46 -28.02 -6.28
CA LEU A 21 -1.06 -28.99 -5.26
C LEU A 21 0.12 -29.87 -5.68
N GLU A 22 0.14 -30.32 -6.93
CA GLU A 22 1.24 -31.11 -7.50
C GLU A 22 2.56 -30.32 -7.52
N HIS A 23 2.50 -29.00 -7.76
CA HIS A 23 3.69 -28.14 -7.70
C HIS A 23 4.16 -27.88 -6.27
N LYS A 24 3.25 -27.56 -5.33
CA LYS A 24 3.58 -27.40 -3.90
C LYS A 24 2.42 -27.80 -2.99
N LYS A 25 2.70 -28.69 -2.03
CA LYS A 25 1.73 -29.14 -1.01
C LYS A 25 1.07 -28.01 -0.21
N VAL A 26 1.77 -26.87 -0.05
CA VAL A 26 1.25 -25.70 0.70
C VAL A 26 -0.03 -25.12 0.10
N TYR A 27 -0.30 -25.31 -1.21
CA TYR A 27 -1.53 -24.81 -1.84
C TYR A 27 -2.80 -25.50 -1.32
N ASN A 28 -2.71 -26.64 -0.62
CA ASN A 28 -3.88 -27.31 -0.04
C ASN A 28 -4.57 -26.50 1.06
N GLN A 29 -3.79 -25.65 1.72
CA GLN A 29 -4.24 -24.84 2.85
C GLN A 29 -4.91 -23.54 2.40
N TYR A 30 -4.87 -23.22 1.10
CA TYR A 30 -5.37 -21.95 0.58
C TYR A 30 -6.60 -22.17 -0.31
N SER A 31 -7.54 -21.22 -0.22
CA SER A 31 -8.61 -21.03 -1.20
C SER A 31 -8.55 -19.60 -1.71
N LEU A 32 -9.07 -19.33 -2.92
CA LEU A 32 -9.09 -17.97 -3.47
C LEU A 32 -9.78 -16.99 -2.52
N LYS A 33 -10.93 -17.38 -1.96
CA LYS A 33 -11.68 -16.60 -0.98
C LYS A 33 -10.85 -16.27 0.28
N LEU A 34 -10.05 -17.22 0.77
CA LEU A 34 -9.18 -16.99 1.93
C LEU A 34 -8.07 -15.99 1.60
N LEU A 35 -7.48 -16.09 0.41
CA LEU A 35 -6.44 -15.16 -0.03
C LEU A 35 -6.99 -13.74 -0.21
N ASP A 36 -8.21 -13.59 -0.75
CA ASP A 36 -8.89 -12.29 -0.83
C ASP A 36 -9.12 -11.67 0.56
N GLN A 37 -9.52 -12.48 1.54
CA GLN A 37 -9.68 -12.01 2.92
C GLN A 37 -8.36 -11.56 3.54
N PHE A 38 -7.26 -12.27 3.26
CA PHE A 38 -5.93 -11.85 3.71
C PHE A 38 -5.51 -10.51 3.10
N ASP A 39 -5.76 -10.29 1.80
CA ASP A 39 -5.43 -9.01 1.16
C ASP A 39 -6.21 -7.84 1.79
N VAL A 40 -7.50 -8.03 2.10
CA VAL A 40 -8.32 -7.01 2.78
C VAL A 40 -7.80 -6.71 4.18
N ILE A 41 -7.47 -7.74 4.98
CA ILE A 41 -6.97 -7.55 6.36
C ILE A 41 -5.61 -6.85 6.34
N ILE A 42 -4.70 -7.25 5.44
CA ILE A 42 -3.38 -6.62 5.30
C ILE A 42 -3.53 -5.16 4.85
N ALA A 43 -4.40 -4.87 3.86
CA ALA A 43 -4.66 -3.51 3.41
C ALA A 43 -5.23 -2.62 4.52
N GLY A 44 -6.26 -3.11 5.22
CA GLY A 44 -6.89 -2.38 6.31
C GLY A 44 -5.93 -2.09 7.46
N SER A 45 -5.16 -3.09 7.88
CA SER A 45 -4.16 -2.92 8.96
C SER A 45 -3.05 -1.96 8.58
N LEU A 46 -2.52 -2.03 7.35
CA LEU A 46 -1.51 -1.10 6.85
C LEU A 46 -2.06 0.32 6.78
N PHE A 47 -3.26 0.50 6.22
CA PHE A 47 -3.90 1.81 6.10
C PHE A 47 -4.18 2.45 7.47
N MET A 48 -4.73 1.67 8.41
CA MET A 48 -5.02 2.15 9.77
C MET A 48 -3.73 2.54 10.50
N THR A 49 -2.72 1.66 10.47
CA THR A 49 -1.43 1.93 11.14
C THR A 49 -0.79 3.20 10.59
N TYR A 50 -0.76 3.36 9.27
CA TYR A 50 -0.22 4.55 8.62
C TYR A 50 -1.00 5.83 8.98
N SER A 51 -2.33 5.79 8.90
CA SER A 51 -3.18 6.95 9.18
C SER A 51 -3.06 7.39 10.64
N LEU A 52 -3.09 6.43 11.57
CA LEU A 52 -2.92 6.71 12.99
C LEU A 52 -1.53 7.26 13.30
N TYR A 53 -0.48 6.72 12.67
CA TYR A 53 0.88 7.24 12.83
C TYR A 53 0.96 8.72 12.47
N LEU A 54 0.43 9.14 11.32
CA LEU A 54 0.45 10.55 10.91
C LEU A 54 -0.34 11.45 11.86
N ILE A 55 -1.55 11.02 12.25
CA ILE A 55 -2.42 11.80 13.15
C ILE A 55 -1.75 12.02 14.51
N ILE A 56 -1.12 10.98 15.06
CA ILE A 56 -0.45 11.05 16.37
C ILE A 56 0.85 11.85 16.27
N HIS A 57 1.67 11.59 15.24
CA HIS A 57 2.98 12.21 15.10
C HIS A 57 2.89 13.72 14.93
N PHE A 58 2.05 14.17 13.99
CA PHE A 58 1.87 15.60 13.70
C PHE A 58 0.79 16.26 14.56
N LYS A 59 0.23 15.56 15.57
CA LYS A 59 -0.83 16.06 16.46
C LYS A 59 -1.98 16.74 15.71
N LEU A 60 -2.39 16.12 14.61
CA LEU A 60 -3.32 16.71 13.63
C LEU A 60 -4.71 17.05 14.20
N ALA A 61 -5.05 16.51 15.36
CA ALA A 61 -6.31 16.76 16.07
C ALA A 61 -6.28 18.02 16.98
N GLU A 62 -5.10 18.59 17.25
CA GLU A 62 -4.93 19.74 18.14
C GLU A 62 -4.98 21.05 17.33
N PRO A 63 -5.94 21.96 17.58
CA PRO A 63 -6.02 23.22 16.84
C PRO A 63 -4.82 24.13 17.11
N GLY A 64 -4.19 24.64 16.05
CA GLY A 64 -3.09 25.61 16.14
C GLY A 64 -1.74 25.01 16.54
N VAL A 65 -1.63 23.69 16.63
CA VAL A 65 -0.36 22.99 16.90
C VAL A 65 0.39 22.66 15.61
N PRO A 66 -0.22 22.01 14.61
CA PRO A 66 0.51 21.61 13.42
C PRO A 66 0.76 22.80 12.50
N ALA A 67 1.96 22.88 11.95
CA ALA A 67 2.26 23.84 10.91
C ALA A 67 1.61 23.46 9.57
N LEU A 68 1.54 24.40 8.63
CA LEU A 68 0.87 24.17 7.35
C LEU A 68 1.51 23.00 6.56
N TYR A 69 2.83 22.83 6.61
CA TYR A 69 3.53 21.72 5.94
C TYR A 69 3.28 20.35 6.59
N GLU A 70 2.94 20.31 7.87
CA GLU A 70 2.52 19.10 8.58
C GLU A 70 1.06 18.76 8.24
N TYR A 71 0.18 19.77 8.17
CA TYR A 71 -1.22 19.56 7.76
C TYR A 71 -1.35 18.97 6.35
N ILE A 72 -0.44 19.29 5.43
CA ILE A 72 -0.43 18.71 4.07
C ILE A 72 -0.27 17.18 4.12
N SER A 73 0.32 16.61 5.18
CA SER A 73 0.43 15.15 5.35
C SER A 73 -0.95 14.47 5.41
N MET A 74 -2.04 15.18 5.73
CA MET A 74 -3.39 14.61 5.66
C MET A 74 -3.75 14.15 4.25
N LEU A 75 -3.23 14.80 3.20
CA LEU A 75 -3.50 14.44 1.81
C LEU A 75 -2.92 13.08 1.44
N THR A 76 -1.88 12.62 2.13
CA THR A 76 -1.31 11.30 1.85
C THR A 76 -2.22 10.16 2.32
N ILE A 77 -3.18 10.41 3.22
CA ILE A 77 -4.16 9.42 3.66
C ILE A 77 -5.06 8.97 2.49
N PRO A 78 -5.83 9.84 1.81
CA PRO A 78 -6.64 9.44 0.66
C PRO A 78 -5.78 8.95 -0.52
N ILE A 79 -4.56 9.46 -0.71
CA ILE A 79 -3.65 8.96 -1.77
C ILE A 79 -3.17 7.54 -1.45
N SER A 80 -2.88 7.23 -0.18
CA SER A 80 -2.50 5.89 0.27
C SER A 80 -3.66 4.91 0.11
N LEU A 81 -4.89 5.36 0.40
CA LEU A 81 -6.09 4.57 0.16
C LEU A 81 -6.26 4.28 -1.34
N TYR A 82 -6.08 5.28 -2.20
CA TYR A 82 -6.07 5.08 -3.66
C TYR A 82 -5.02 4.05 -4.08
N LEU A 83 -3.79 4.12 -3.55
CA LEU A 83 -2.71 3.19 -3.89
C LEU A 83 -3.05 1.75 -3.51
N LEU A 84 -3.65 1.55 -2.32
CA LEU A 84 -4.14 0.23 -1.89
C LEU A 84 -5.27 -0.29 -2.77
N MET A 85 -6.26 0.56 -3.07
CA MET A 85 -7.37 0.19 -3.97
C MET A 85 -6.88 -0.13 -5.38
N ARG A 86 -5.94 0.67 -5.92
CA ARG A 86 -5.34 0.46 -7.25
C ARG A 86 -4.58 -0.86 -7.30
N TYR A 87 -3.78 -1.16 -6.26
CA TYR A 87 -3.08 -2.43 -6.15
C TYR A 87 -4.04 -3.62 -6.11
N MET A 88 -5.08 -3.56 -5.28
CA MET A 88 -6.10 -4.62 -5.19
C MET A 88 -6.86 -4.81 -6.51
N TYR A 89 -7.14 -3.71 -7.21
CA TYR A 89 -7.74 -3.74 -8.55
C TYR A 89 -6.84 -4.45 -9.55
N LEU A 90 -5.56 -4.08 -9.64
CA LEU A 90 -4.63 -4.68 -10.60
C LEU A 90 -4.45 -6.19 -10.38
N ILE A 91 -4.51 -6.67 -9.14
CA ILE A 91 -4.37 -8.10 -8.83
C ILE A 91 -5.67 -8.88 -9.01
N SER A 92 -6.82 -8.25 -8.76
CA SER A 92 -8.10 -8.95 -8.81
C SER A 92 -8.79 -8.87 -10.17
N ALA A 93 -8.61 -7.78 -10.91
CA ALA A 93 -9.24 -7.57 -12.22
C ALA A 93 -8.36 -7.99 -13.40
N GLU A 94 -7.02 -7.94 -13.25
CA GLU A 94 -6.09 -8.27 -14.33
C GLU A 94 -5.29 -9.55 -14.04
N SER A 95 -5.81 -10.70 -14.46
CA SER A 95 -5.18 -12.02 -14.24
C SER A 95 -3.73 -12.12 -14.76
N ARG A 96 -3.36 -11.29 -15.74
CA ARG A 96 -2.00 -11.25 -16.31
C ARG A 96 -0.99 -10.55 -15.40
N ILE A 97 -1.45 -9.61 -14.54
CA ILE A 97 -0.62 -8.94 -13.53
C ILE A 97 -0.52 -9.81 -12.27
N ALA A 98 -1.56 -10.58 -11.92
CA ALA A 98 -1.50 -11.52 -10.79
C ALA A 98 -0.34 -12.53 -10.90
N ARG A 99 0.07 -12.91 -12.12
CA ARG A 99 1.21 -13.81 -12.36
C ARG A 99 2.58 -13.16 -12.20
N ASN A 100 2.69 -11.88 -12.57
CA ASN A 100 3.93 -11.10 -12.50
C ASN A 100 3.65 -9.91 -11.59
N THR A 101 3.48 -10.19 -10.30
CA THR A 101 3.06 -9.22 -9.30
C THR A 101 3.95 -7.98 -9.23
N GLU A 102 5.20 -8.10 -9.67
CA GLU A 102 6.15 -6.99 -9.84
C GLU A 102 5.67 -5.94 -10.86
N LYS A 103 4.86 -6.33 -11.85
CA LYS A 103 4.30 -5.39 -12.85
C LYS A 103 3.31 -4.41 -12.25
N ALA A 104 2.69 -4.73 -11.12
CA ALA A 104 1.84 -3.78 -10.41
C ALA A 104 2.63 -2.53 -10.01
N PHE A 105 3.90 -2.68 -9.62
CA PHE A 105 4.77 -1.55 -9.25
C PHE A 105 5.19 -0.68 -10.44
N ILE A 106 4.99 -1.17 -11.67
CA ILE A 106 5.30 -0.44 -12.90
C ILE A 106 4.06 0.32 -13.40
N ASP A 107 2.88 0.11 -12.79
CA ASP A 107 1.67 0.87 -13.12
C ASP A 107 1.90 2.37 -12.89
N ILE A 108 1.61 3.16 -13.93
CA ILE A 108 1.82 4.61 -13.93
C ILE A 108 1.04 5.27 -12.79
N GLY A 109 -0.19 4.81 -12.53
CA GLY A 109 -1.02 5.31 -11.43
C GLY A 109 -0.39 5.04 -10.07
N MET A 110 0.13 3.83 -9.85
CA MET A 110 0.85 3.48 -8.62
C MET A 110 2.14 4.29 -8.43
N ILE A 111 2.94 4.47 -9.48
CA ILE A 111 4.19 5.24 -9.42
C ILE A 111 3.91 6.71 -9.06
N ILE A 112 2.93 7.33 -9.74
CA ILE A 112 2.58 8.73 -9.48
C ILE A 112 2.10 8.89 -8.04
N ALA A 113 1.20 8.02 -7.57
CA ALA A 113 0.70 8.08 -6.20
C ALA A 113 1.82 7.88 -5.17
N ALA A 114 2.73 6.92 -5.40
CA ALA A 114 3.87 6.67 -4.52
C ALA A 114 4.82 7.88 -4.48
N PHE A 115 5.10 8.49 -5.63
CA PHE A 115 5.93 9.69 -5.73
C PHE A 115 5.30 10.88 -5.00
N LEU A 116 3.99 11.11 -5.17
CA LEU A 116 3.26 12.16 -4.46
C LEU A 116 3.33 11.98 -2.94
N ILE A 117 3.12 10.75 -2.45
CA ILE A 117 3.24 10.45 -1.02
C ILE A 117 4.66 10.76 -0.54
N LEU A 118 5.69 10.27 -1.24
CA LEU A 118 7.09 10.50 -0.86
C LEU A 118 7.43 11.99 -0.84
N ALA A 119 7.01 12.76 -1.84
CA ALA A 119 7.25 14.19 -1.91
C ALA A 119 6.57 14.93 -0.75
N ILE A 120 5.29 14.63 -0.47
CA ILE A 120 4.57 15.26 0.64
C ILE A 120 5.21 14.90 1.97
N LEU A 121 5.52 13.63 2.22
CA LEU A 121 6.15 13.21 3.48
C LEU A 121 7.54 13.82 3.65
N PHE A 122 8.33 13.91 2.57
CA PHE A 122 9.64 14.56 2.64
C PHE A 122 9.51 16.01 3.09
N ILE A 123 8.55 16.75 2.53
CA ILE A 123 8.25 18.12 2.95
C ILE A 123 7.78 18.13 4.41
N SER A 124 6.79 17.33 4.77
CA SER A 124 6.23 17.34 6.14
C SER A 124 7.25 17.00 7.22
N PHE A 125 8.21 16.11 6.96
CA PHE A 125 9.20 15.68 7.96
C PHE A 125 10.48 16.52 8.01
N TYR A 126 10.94 17.05 6.87
CA TYR A 126 12.28 17.65 6.78
C TYR A 126 12.27 19.16 6.60
N PHE A 127 11.11 19.80 6.42
CA PHE A 127 11.04 21.25 6.18
C PHE A 127 11.65 22.06 7.34
N ASP A 128 11.39 21.70 8.60
CA ASP A 128 11.96 22.40 9.76
C ASP A 128 13.48 22.31 9.83
N ILE A 129 14.01 21.12 9.59
CA ILE A 129 15.45 20.86 9.57
C ILE A 129 16.11 21.69 8.47
N PHE A 130 15.47 21.76 7.30
CA PHE A 130 15.96 22.53 6.17
C PHE A 130 15.98 24.04 6.45
N ILE A 131 14.92 24.60 7.05
CA ILE A 131 14.86 26.02 7.40
C ILE A 131 15.88 26.38 8.49
N GLN A 132 16.07 25.51 9.48
CA GLN A 132 17.12 25.72 10.50
C GLN A 132 18.52 25.74 9.88
N PHE A 133 18.78 24.88 8.88
CA PHE A 133 20.06 24.85 8.17
C PHE A 133 20.30 26.11 7.32
N LEU A 134 19.24 26.68 6.73
CA LEU A 134 19.34 27.87 5.87
C LEU A 134 19.47 29.19 6.66
N ASN A 135 18.97 29.21 7.89
CA ASN A 135 19.02 30.39 8.78
C ASN A 135 20.31 30.45 9.64
N LEU A 136 21.32 29.65 9.30
CA LEU A 136 22.65 29.60 9.90
C LEU A 136 23.68 30.14 8.91
#